data_AF-A0A0M4DKE0-F1
#
_entry.id   AF-A0A0M4DKE0-F1
#
_cell.length_a   1.000
_cell.length_b   1.000
_cell.length_c   1.000
_cell.angle_alpha   90.00
_cell.angle_beta   90.00
_cell.angle_gamma   90.00
#
_symmetry.space_group_name_H-M   'P 1'
#
loop_
_entity.id
_entity.type
_entity.pdbx_description
1 polymer ?
#
loop_
_entity_poly.entity_id
_entity_poly.type
_entity_poly.pdbx_seq_one_letter_code
_entity_poly.pdbx_strand_id
1 'polypeptide(L)'
;MIELEGMPELIDPVMVAAFEGWNDAGDAASTAVAHLDREWKGEVFAALDAEDYYDFQVNRPTVWLDGGVRKITWPTTRLSVVRVGGDKPRDLVLVRGIEPSMRWRSFCNEILGFAHELGVEMVVILGALLGDTPHTRPVPVSGITSDPDLARTMDLEETRYEGPTGIVGILQEACTHAGVPAVSLWAAVPHYVSQPPNPKATLALLNRLEDLIGLRIPLGELAEDARAWQLGVDQLAAEDSEVAEYVQTLEEARDTAELPEASGEAIAREFERYLRRRDSGGPGGHATDGGEGTYLRDPAGGRTKPPMPPRPEPESGSATDEERSGGKAGSDADEDREQPPAGDADGTGGRDGERDDSGRDDSRDRDDSGEGEGGAERPES
;
A
#
# COMPACT_ATOMS: atom_id res chain seq x y z
N MET A 1 20.71 15.25 -1.79
CA MET A 1 21.27 16.30 -0.92
C MET A 1 20.16 17.26 -0.64
N ILE A 2 19.32 16.86 0.31
CA ILE A 2 18.27 17.69 0.86
C ILE A 2 18.86 18.27 2.14
N GLU A 3 18.83 19.59 2.29
CA GLU A 3 19.53 20.24 3.41
C GLU A 3 18.64 20.18 4.67
N LEU A 4 18.79 19.09 5.42
CA LEU A 4 18.12 18.82 6.70
C LEU A 4 18.69 19.69 7.84
N GLU A 5 18.75 21.01 7.63
CA GLU A 5 19.28 21.96 8.62
C GLU A 5 18.54 21.85 9.96
N GLY A 6 19.30 21.64 11.03
CA GLY A 6 18.79 21.59 12.40
C GLY A 6 18.27 20.22 12.87
N MET A 7 18.20 19.21 12.01
CA MET A 7 17.81 17.85 12.44
C MET A 7 18.87 17.21 13.34
N PRO A 8 18.52 16.74 14.57
CA PRO A 8 19.47 16.09 15.47
C PRO A 8 19.67 14.61 15.10
N GLU A 9 20.90 14.10 15.25
CA GLU A 9 21.32 12.71 14.95
C GLU A 9 20.40 11.66 15.61
N LEU A 10 19.82 10.77 14.80
CA LEU A 10 18.85 9.77 15.23
C LEU A 10 19.53 8.53 15.85
N ILE A 11 18.80 7.83 16.70
CA ILE A 11 19.24 6.62 17.40
C ILE A 11 18.47 5.41 16.85
N ASP A 12 19.19 4.47 16.25
CA ASP A 12 18.62 3.20 15.71
C ASP A 12 17.39 3.42 14.80
N PRO A 13 17.42 4.38 13.84
CA PRO A 13 16.21 4.89 13.20
C PRO A 13 15.51 3.90 12.25
N VAL A 14 14.18 3.76 12.41
CA VAL A 14 13.32 3.03 11.47
C VAL A 14 12.41 4.00 10.73
N MET A 15 12.32 3.88 9.41
CA MET A 15 11.29 4.59 8.64
C MET A 15 10.00 3.78 8.63
N VAL A 16 8.87 4.38 9.02
CA VAL A 16 7.55 3.75 8.97
C VAL A 16 6.66 4.52 7.99
N ALA A 17 6.33 3.90 6.86
CA ALA A 17 5.64 4.55 5.75
C ALA A 17 4.21 4.02 5.55
N ALA A 18 3.26 4.89 5.19
CA ALA A 18 1.93 4.51 4.75
C ALA A 18 1.36 5.50 3.71
N PHE A 19 0.61 4.96 2.75
CA PHE A 19 0.09 5.72 1.61
C PHE A 19 -1.42 5.50 1.42
N GLU A 20 -2.20 6.55 1.66
CA GLU A 20 -3.64 6.62 1.40
C GLU A 20 -3.91 6.31 -0.10
N GLY A 21 -4.94 5.51 -0.40
CA GLY A 21 -5.28 5.12 -1.77
C GLY A 21 -5.46 3.62 -1.95
N TRP A 22 -4.95 3.05 -3.05
CA TRP A 22 -5.19 1.65 -3.42
C TRP A 22 -4.60 0.63 -2.43
N ASN A 23 -3.59 1.03 -1.68
CA ASN A 23 -2.85 0.18 -0.73
C ASN A 23 -3.40 0.24 0.71
N ASP A 24 -4.50 0.94 0.97
CA ASP A 24 -4.94 1.25 2.34
C ASP A 24 -6.46 1.07 2.57
N ALA A 25 -6.90 -0.19 2.58
CA ALA A 25 -8.28 -0.55 2.90
C ALA A 25 -8.70 -0.06 4.30
N GLY A 26 -9.81 0.68 4.36
CA GLY A 26 -10.36 1.22 5.61
C GLY A 26 -9.51 2.32 6.26
N ASP A 27 -8.59 2.94 5.51
CA ASP A 27 -7.57 3.91 5.95
C ASP A 27 -6.69 3.39 7.11
N ALA A 28 -6.55 2.07 7.27
CA ALA A 28 -5.96 1.44 8.44
C ALA A 28 -4.45 1.72 8.61
N ALA A 29 -3.70 1.72 7.52
CA ALA A 29 -2.25 1.96 7.51
C ALA A 29 -1.91 3.45 7.67
N SER A 30 -2.59 4.32 6.94
CA SER A 30 -2.42 5.77 7.08
C SER A 30 -2.95 6.31 8.41
N THR A 31 -3.96 5.67 9.01
CA THR A 31 -4.39 5.92 10.40
C THR A 31 -3.38 5.40 11.40
N ALA A 32 -2.72 4.25 11.15
CA ALA A 32 -1.68 3.73 12.04
C ALA A 32 -0.49 4.71 12.13
N VAL A 33 0.01 5.21 11.00
CA VAL A 33 1.08 6.23 11.01
C VAL A 33 0.60 7.55 11.62
N ALA A 34 -0.64 7.99 11.37
CA ALA A 34 -1.21 9.17 12.01
C ALA A 34 -1.36 9.03 13.54
N HIS A 35 -1.58 7.82 14.04
CA HIS A 35 -1.62 7.53 15.47
C HIS A 35 -0.21 7.66 16.09
N LEU A 36 0.82 7.07 15.48
CA LEU A 36 2.20 7.21 15.96
C LEU A 36 2.64 8.69 16.02
N ASP A 37 2.33 9.45 14.97
CA ASP A 37 2.62 10.89 14.87
C ASP A 37 1.89 11.69 15.97
N ARG A 38 0.64 11.34 16.28
CA ARG A 38 -0.17 11.99 17.32
C ARG A 38 0.30 11.69 18.73
N GLU A 39 0.48 10.41 19.09
CA GLU A 39 0.76 10.01 20.48
C GLU A 39 2.17 10.44 20.92
N TRP A 40 3.15 10.33 20.02
CA TRP A 40 4.53 10.74 20.28
C TRP A 40 4.86 12.17 19.83
N LYS A 41 3.91 12.87 19.20
CA LYS A 41 4.02 14.28 18.75
C LYS A 41 5.16 14.49 17.76
N GLY A 42 5.08 13.81 16.62
CA GLY A 42 6.06 13.88 15.55
C GLY A 42 6.30 15.31 15.04
N GLU A 43 7.56 15.63 14.80
CA GLU A 43 7.96 16.92 14.24
C GLU A 43 8.10 16.79 12.72
N VAL A 44 7.16 17.38 11.97
CA VAL A 44 7.20 17.40 10.50
C VAL A 44 8.35 18.27 10.02
N PHE A 45 9.40 17.62 9.51
CA PHE A 45 10.62 18.29 9.02
C PHE A 45 10.62 18.46 7.49
N ALA A 46 9.85 17.65 6.76
CA ALA A 46 9.78 17.71 5.30
C ALA A 46 8.39 17.37 4.74
N ALA A 47 8.13 17.84 3.53
CA ALA A 47 6.99 17.46 2.71
C ALA A 47 7.43 17.47 1.23
N LEU A 48 7.03 16.45 0.46
CA LEU A 48 7.33 16.36 -0.96
C LEU A 48 6.52 17.42 -1.73
N ASP A 49 7.06 17.96 -2.82
CA ASP A 49 6.32 18.88 -3.67
C ASP A 49 5.09 18.19 -4.27
N ALA A 50 3.92 18.82 -4.14
CA ALA A 50 2.67 18.27 -4.60
C ALA A 50 2.55 18.29 -6.13
N GLU A 51 3.13 19.30 -6.80
CA GLU A 51 2.95 19.52 -8.25
C GLU A 51 3.70 18.47 -9.10
N ASP A 52 4.77 17.89 -8.57
CA ASP A 52 5.62 16.93 -9.28
C ASP A 52 5.04 15.49 -9.26
N TYR A 53 4.13 15.20 -8.32
CA TYR A 53 3.69 13.84 -8.00
C TYR A 53 2.18 13.57 -8.08
N TYR A 54 1.31 14.57 -7.92
CA TYR A 54 -0.15 14.35 -7.83
C TYR A 54 -0.95 14.96 -8.99
N ASP A 55 -1.92 14.21 -9.51
CA ASP A 55 -2.97 14.76 -10.38
C ASP A 55 -4.05 15.42 -9.50
N PHE A 56 -4.08 16.76 -9.49
CA PHE A 56 -5.07 17.53 -8.73
C PHE A 56 -6.52 17.44 -9.25
N GLN A 57 -6.78 16.74 -10.36
CA GLN A 57 -8.14 16.36 -10.76
C GLN A 57 -8.65 15.13 -10.00
N VAL A 58 -7.73 14.26 -9.59
CA VAL A 58 -7.99 13.10 -8.71
C VAL A 58 -7.88 13.55 -7.26
N ASN A 59 -6.67 13.96 -6.85
CA ASN A 59 -6.32 14.37 -5.50
C ASN A 59 -6.54 15.87 -5.31
N ARG A 60 -7.80 16.28 -5.11
CA ARG A 60 -8.20 17.69 -5.10
C ARG A 60 -7.75 18.42 -3.82
N PRO A 61 -7.12 19.61 -3.93
CA PRO A 61 -6.81 20.45 -2.77
C PRO A 61 -8.07 20.91 -2.02
N THR A 62 -8.04 20.83 -0.69
CA THR A 62 -9.19 21.14 0.18
C THR A 62 -9.15 22.59 0.65
N VAL A 63 -10.24 23.32 0.41
CA VAL A 63 -10.44 24.68 0.94
C VAL A 63 -11.13 24.65 2.30
N TRP A 64 -10.66 25.47 3.24
CA TRP A 64 -11.26 25.63 4.56
C TRP A 64 -11.11 27.07 5.08
N LEU A 65 -11.72 27.35 6.25
CA LEU A 65 -11.68 28.66 6.92
C LEU A 65 -11.05 28.54 8.30
N ASP A 66 -10.02 29.33 8.57
CA ASP A 66 -9.34 29.42 9.85
C ASP A 66 -9.54 30.83 10.45
N GLY A 67 -10.31 30.96 11.53
CA GLY A 67 -10.70 32.27 12.06
C GLY A 67 -11.44 33.18 11.05
N GLY A 68 -11.98 32.60 9.97
CA GLY A 68 -12.56 33.33 8.83
C GLY A 68 -11.59 33.60 7.67
N VAL A 69 -10.29 33.32 7.82
CA VAL A 69 -9.29 33.40 6.75
C VAL A 69 -9.36 32.13 5.89
N ARG A 70 -9.50 32.30 4.57
CA ARG A 70 -9.52 31.18 3.62
C ARG A 70 -8.12 30.57 3.47
N LYS A 71 -8.01 29.27 3.76
CA LYS A 71 -6.82 28.44 3.55
C LYS A 71 -7.09 27.35 2.51
N ILE A 72 -6.04 26.87 1.87
CA ILE A 72 -6.04 25.70 0.97
C ILE A 72 -5.00 24.72 1.50
N THR A 73 -5.41 23.48 1.72
CA THR A 73 -4.50 22.37 2.04
C THR A 73 -4.28 21.55 0.78
N TRP A 74 -3.03 21.50 0.32
CA TRP A 74 -2.62 20.64 -0.79
C TRP A 74 -2.33 19.22 -0.28
N PRO A 75 -2.67 18.16 -1.05
CA PRO A 75 -2.23 16.80 -0.76
C PRO A 75 -0.72 16.69 -0.95
N THR A 76 -0.03 16.03 -0.03
CA THR A 76 1.42 15.79 -0.08
C THR A 76 1.81 14.72 0.93
N THR A 77 2.83 13.93 0.60
CA THR A 77 3.55 13.07 1.53
C THR A 77 4.43 13.91 2.46
N ARG A 78 4.16 13.82 3.77
CA ARG A 78 4.94 14.45 4.83
C ARG A 78 5.86 13.43 5.48
N LEU A 79 7.00 13.92 5.96
CA LEU A 79 7.91 13.17 6.81
C LEU A 79 8.02 13.88 8.17
N SER A 80 7.84 13.11 9.25
CA SER A 80 8.08 13.58 10.62
C SER A 80 9.08 12.70 11.36
N VAL A 81 9.84 13.31 12.28
CA VAL A 81 10.70 12.58 13.23
C VAL A 81 9.95 12.41 14.53
N VAL A 82 9.98 11.19 15.07
CA VAL A 82 9.51 10.85 16.40
C VAL A 82 10.69 10.31 17.22
N ARG A 83 10.93 10.91 18.39
CA ARG A 83 11.95 10.46 19.36
C ARG A 83 11.31 9.61 20.45
N VAL A 84 11.48 8.28 20.42
CA VAL A 84 10.88 7.38 21.41
C VAL A 84 11.85 7.07 22.54
N GLY A 85 11.64 7.74 23.67
CA GLY A 85 12.40 7.50 24.90
C GLY A 85 12.00 6.21 25.62
N GLY A 86 12.97 5.55 26.25
CA GLY A 86 12.76 4.33 27.04
C GLY A 86 14.09 3.63 27.36
N ASP A 87 14.02 2.41 27.90
CA ASP A 87 15.21 1.58 28.20
C ASP A 87 15.95 1.11 26.94
N LYS A 88 15.28 1.14 25.79
CA LYS A 88 15.82 0.99 24.44
C LYS A 88 15.32 2.16 23.58
N PRO A 89 16.08 3.26 23.44
CA PRO A 89 15.70 4.33 22.52
C PRO A 89 15.79 3.83 21.08
N ARG A 90 14.73 4.03 20.31
CA ARG A 90 14.63 3.77 18.87
C ARG A 90 13.80 4.90 18.27
N ASP A 91 14.39 5.67 17.38
CA ASP A 91 13.70 6.79 16.73
C ASP A 91 12.94 6.32 15.49
N LEU A 92 11.89 7.04 15.13
CA LEU A 92 11.07 6.74 13.95
C LEU A 92 11.06 7.92 12.98
N VAL A 93 11.20 7.61 11.69
CA VAL A 93 10.95 8.53 10.58
C VAL A 93 9.61 8.15 9.97
N LEU A 94 8.54 8.85 10.36
CA LEU A 94 7.19 8.56 9.89
C LEU A 94 6.99 9.20 8.52
N VAL A 95 6.47 8.43 7.54
CA VAL A 95 6.16 8.92 6.20
C VAL A 95 4.67 8.69 5.94
N ARG A 96 3.91 9.77 5.79
CA ARG A 96 2.44 9.72 5.65
C ARG A 96 1.98 10.60 4.49
N GLY A 97 1.28 10.02 3.53
CA GLY A 97 0.80 10.74 2.35
C GLY A 97 -0.25 9.98 1.57
N ILE A 98 -0.55 10.49 0.37
CA ILE A 98 -1.35 9.79 -0.64
C ILE A 98 -0.40 9.08 -1.60
N GLU A 99 -0.81 7.94 -2.14
CA GLU A 99 -0.14 7.31 -3.29
C GLU A 99 0.04 8.32 -4.44
N PRO A 100 1.29 8.53 -4.93
CA PRO A 100 1.55 9.49 -6.00
C PRO A 100 0.82 9.08 -7.29
N SER A 101 0.35 10.06 -8.07
CA SER A 101 -0.30 9.80 -9.35
C SER A 101 0.71 9.55 -10.48
N MET A 102 1.95 10.03 -10.33
CA MET A 102 2.99 9.96 -11.36
C MET A 102 4.42 9.99 -10.78
N ARG A 103 5.43 9.79 -11.64
CA ARG A 103 6.87 9.85 -11.32
C ARG A 103 7.34 8.98 -10.14
N TRP A 104 6.71 7.82 -9.90
CA TRP A 104 6.98 6.95 -8.74
C TRP A 104 8.47 6.64 -8.50
N ARG A 105 9.27 6.46 -9.56
CA ARG A 105 10.73 6.26 -9.46
C ARG A 105 11.47 7.45 -8.85
N SER A 106 11.04 8.69 -9.12
CA SER A 106 11.59 9.89 -8.47
C SER A 106 11.11 9.99 -7.02
N PHE A 107 9.83 9.74 -6.77
CA PHE A 107 9.21 9.76 -5.44
C PHE A 107 9.91 8.79 -4.47
N CYS A 108 10.13 7.54 -4.87
CA CYS A 108 10.87 6.57 -4.06
C CYS A 108 12.33 6.98 -3.86
N ASN A 109 12.99 7.54 -4.88
CA ASN A 109 14.36 8.04 -4.74
C ASN A 109 14.48 9.24 -3.78
N GLU A 110 13.44 10.08 -3.68
CA GLU A 110 13.39 11.22 -2.76
C GLU A 110 13.19 10.73 -1.31
N ILE A 111 12.27 9.80 -1.08
CA ILE A 111 12.08 9.11 0.21
C ILE A 111 13.36 8.37 0.63
N LEU A 112 14.04 7.69 -0.30
CA LEU A 112 15.34 7.05 -0.04
C LEU A 112 16.47 8.06 0.21
N GLY A 113 16.39 9.26 -0.37
CA GLY A 113 17.28 10.38 -0.05
C GLY A 113 17.17 10.76 1.43
N PHE A 114 15.94 11.00 1.91
CA PHE A 114 15.67 11.24 3.33
C PHE A 114 16.11 10.06 4.21
N ALA A 115 15.82 8.81 3.82
CA ALA A 115 16.22 7.62 4.57
C ALA A 115 17.74 7.52 4.73
N HIS A 116 18.49 7.80 3.65
CA HIS A 116 19.96 7.79 3.67
C HIS A 116 20.54 8.95 4.49
N GLU A 117 20.04 10.17 4.31
CA GLU A 117 20.51 11.38 5.00
C GLU A 117 20.17 11.35 6.52
N LEU A 118 19.14 10.60 6.93
CA LEU A 118 18.78 10.33 8.34
C LEU A 118 19.38 9.04 8.92
N GLY A 119 20.12 8.25 8.14
CA GLY A 119 20.79 7.03 8.60
C GLY A 119 19.86 5.84 8.92
N VAL A 120 18.69 5.76 8.28
CA VAL A 120 17.66 4.73 8.51
C VAL A 120 18.20 3.31 8.31
N GLU A 121 18.06 2.46 9.34
CA GLU A 121 18.50 1.05 9.30
C GLU A 121 17.46 0.09 8.67
N MET A 122 16.17 0.46 8.67
CA MET A 122 15.09 -0.33 8.09
C MET A 122 13.91 0.54 7.65
N VAL A 123 13.24 0.15 6.55
CA VAL A 123 11.97 0.72 6.11
C VAL A 123 10.85 -0.31 6.32
N VAL A 124 9.83 0.06 7.11
CA VAL A 124 8.60 -0.72 7.29
C VAL A 124 7.44 0.00 6.62
N ILE A 125 6.82 -0.63 5.63
CA ILE A 125 5.73 -0.04 4.85
C ILE A 125 4.40 -0.69 5.27
N LEU A 126 3.50 0.08 5.86
CA LEU A 126 2.18 -0.39 6.25
C LEU A 126 1.21 -0.31 5.07
N GLY A 127 0.38 -1.34 4.92
CA GLY A 127 -0.71 -1.40 3.96
C GLY A 127 -1.90 -2.21 4.49
N ALA A 128 -3.03 -2.07 3.83
CA ALA A 128 -4.24 -2.85 4.11
C ALA A 128 -4.93 -3.19 2.79
N LEU A 129 -5.36 -4.45 2.65
CA LEU A 129 -6.00 -4.97 1.45
C LEU A 129 -7.36 -5.58 1.76
N LEU A 130 -8.25 -5.62 0.77
CA LEU A 130 -9.53 -6.31 0.90
C LEU A 130 -9.32 -7.82 0.74
N GLY A 131 -9.87 -8.60 1.67
CA GLY A 131 -9.69 -10.05 1.68
C GLY A 131 -10.86 -10.81 2.29
N ASP A 132 -10.80 -12.13 2.14
CA ASP A 132 -11.81 -13.08 2.59
C ASP A 132 -11.56 -13.47 4.05
N THR A 133 -11.91 -12.55 4.95
CA THR A 133 -11.71 -12.70 6.39
C THR A 133 -12.95 -12.23 7.19
N PRO A 134 -13.36 -12.95 8.24
CA PRO A 134 -14.53 -12.58 9.04
C PRO A 134 -14.19 -11.46 10.02
N HIS A 135 -15.00 -10.40 10.05
CA HIS A 135 -14.84 -9.25 10.96
C HIS A 135 -14.87 -9.63 12.46
N THR A 136 -15.38 -10.81 12.79
CA THR A 136 -15.54 -11.35 14.14
C THR A 136 -14.25 -11.94 14.72
N ARG A 137 -13.30 -12.38 13.89
CA ARG A 137 -12.02 -12.99 14.29
C ARG A 137 -10.88 -11.95 14.41
N PRO A 138 -9.68 -12.29 14.88
CA PRO A 138 -8.51 -11.39 14.79
C PRO A 138 -8.20 -11.03 13.33
N VAL A 139 -7.78 -9.78 13.08
CA VAL A 139 -7.37 -9.34 11.74
C VAL A 139 -6.04 -10.02 11.37
N PRO A 140 -5.96 -10.77 10.26
CA PRO A 140 -4.68 -11.30 9.78
C PRO A 140 -3.77 -10.15 9.33
N VAL A 141 -2.50 -10.19 9.75
CA VAL A 141 -1.45 -9.27 9.27
C VAL A 141 -0.26 -10.08 8.79
N SER A 142 -0.07 -10.15 7.48
CA SER A 142 1.13 -10.76 6.87
C SER A 142 2.28 -9.77 6.89
N GLY A 143 3.47 -10.26 7.25
CA GLY A 143 4.72 -9.51 7.09
C GLY A 143 5.49 -10.06 5.91
N ILE A 144 5.76 -9.21 4.91
CA ILE A 144 6.24 -9.60 3.58
C ILE A 144 7.56 -8.90 3.27
N THR A 145 8.50 -9.58 2.62
CA THR A 145 9.72 -8.96 2.08
C THR A 145 10.18 -9.61 0.77
N SER A 146 11.01 -8.88 0.03
CA SER A 146 11.71 -9.30 -1.19
C SER A 146 13.14 -9.81 -0.93
N ASP A 147 13.62 -9.72 0.31
CA ASP A 147 14.94 -10.21 0.73
C ASP A 147 14.82 -11.61 1.40
N PRO A 148 15.37 -12.68 0.78
CA PRO A 148 15.28 -14.03 1.33
C PRO A 148 16.13 -14.29 2.59
N ASP A 149 17.11 -13.45 2.92
CA ASP A 149 17.85 -13.52 4.19
C ASP A 149 17.08 -12.77 5.29
N LEU A 150 16.46 -11.63 4.99
CA LEU A 150 15.57 -10.92 5.91
C LEU A 150 14.33 -11.76 6.26
N ALA A 151 13.72 -12.41 5.26
CA ALA A 151 12.59 -13.31 5.46
C ALA A 151 12.88 -14.43 6.47
N ARG A 152 14.06 -15.05 6.36
CA ARG A 152 14.51 -16.14 7.24
C ARG A 152 14.99 -15.68 8.63
N THR A 153 15.37 -14.42 8.78
CA THR A 153 15.88 -13.88 10.06
C THR A 153 14.81 -13.21 10.91
N MET A 154 13.73 -12.72 10.29
CA MET A 154 12.61 -12.03 10.97
C MET A 154 11.28 -12.80 10.97
N ASP A 155 11.26 -14.04 10.44
CA ASP A 155 10.05 -14.88 10.29
C ASP A 155 8.94 -14.17 9.49
N LEU A 156 9.29 -13.84 8.24
CA LEU A 156 8.45 -13.12 7.27
C LEU A 156 8.24 -13.94 6.00
N GLU A 157 7.17 -13.63 5.27
CA GLU A 157 6.84 -14.23 3.99
C GLU A 157 7.72 -13.65 2.86
N GLU A 158 8.43 -14.51 2.13
CA GLU A 158 9.11 -14.16 0.89
C GLU A 158 8.06 -13.94 -0.22
N THR A 159 7.97 -12.73 -0.78
CA THR A 159 6.98 -12.46 -1.83
C THR A 159 7.24 -13.26 -3.11
N ARG A 160 6.18 -13.85 -3.65
CA ARG A 160 6.15 -14.60 -4.92
C ARG A 160 5.01 -14.14 -5.83
N TYR A 161 4.52 -12.91 -5.60
CA TYR A 161 3.39 -12.33 -6.32
C TYR A 161 3.83 -11.79 -7.70
N GLU A 162 3.07 -12.14 -8.74
CA GLU A 162 3.20 -11.56 -10.08
C GLU A 162 1.86 -10.90 -10.47
N GLY A 163 1.88 -9.59 -10.74
CA GLY A 163 0.69 -8.82 -11.10
C GLY A 163 0.87 -7.31 -10.95
N PRO A 164 -0.22 -6.51 -11.04
CA PRO A 164 -0.19 -5.08 -10.76
C PRO A 164 0.24 -4.79 -9.32
N THR A 165 0.99 -3.70 -9.11
CA THR A 165 1.46 -3.29 -7.78
C THR A 165 1.33 -1.78 -7.59
N GLY A 166 1.16 -1.37 -6.33
CA GLY A 166 1.08 0.03 -5.92
C GLY A 166 2.44 0.59 -5.46
N ILE A 167 2.44 1.82 -4.95
CA ILE A 167 3.65 2.49 -4.48
C ILE A 167 4.38 1.73 -3.37
N VAL A 168 3.66 0.93 -2.56
CA VAL A 168 4.24 0.08 -1.50
C VAL A 168 5.25 -0.92 -2.08
N GLY A 169 4.89 -1.63 -3.15
CA GLY A 169 5.77 -2.60 -3.79
C GLY A 169 6.97 -1.94 -4.47
N ILE A 170 6.74 -0.80 -5.14
CA ILE A 170 7.79 -0.05 -5.84
C ILE A 170 8.76 0.65 -4.87
N LEU A 171 8.31 1.05 -3.68
CA LEU A 171 9.20 1.53 -2.63
C LEU A 171 10.00 0.37 -2.02
N GLN A 172 9.38 -0.80 -1.76
CA GLN A 172 10.10 -1.98 -1.27
C GLN A 172 11.19 -2.46 -2.26
N GLU A 173 10.88 -2.46 -3.56
CA GLU A 173 11.83 -2.74 -4.65
C GLU A 173 12.98 -1.71 -4.67
N ALA A 174 12.66 -0.42 -4.54
CA ALA A 174 13.66 0.65 -4.52
C ALA A 174 14.59 0.55 -3.28
N CYS A 175 14.05 0.26 -2.09
CA CYS A 175 14.84 -0.03 -0.89
C CYS A 175 15.78 -1.23 -1.11
N THR A 176 15.26 -2.32 -1.68
CA THR A 176 16.05 -3.53 -2.01
C THR A 176 17.20 -3.18 -2.95
N HIS A 177 16.96 -2.39 -4.00
CA HIS A 177 18.00 -1.92 -4.92
C HIS A 177 19.01 -0.94 -4.30
N ALA A 178 18.59 -0.17 -3.28
CA ALA A 178 19.46 0.71 -2.51
C ALA A 178 20.28 -0.02 -1.41
N GLY A 179 19.98 -1.30 -1.15
CA GLY A 179 20.59 -2.06 -0.06
C GLY A 179 20.05 -1.72 1.33
N VAL A 180 18.86 -1.10 1.41
CA VAL A 180 18.18 -0.78 2.67
C VAL A 180 17.17 -1.88 3.00
N PRO A 181 17.26 -2.54 4.17
CA PRO A 181 16.30 -3.56 4.59
C PRO A 181 14.85 -3.04 4.56
N ALA A 182 13.96 -3.79 3.91
CA ALA A 182 12.57 -3.38 3.74
C ALA A 182 11.58 -4.52 4.00
N VAL A 183 10.52 -4.20 4.73
CA VAL A 183 9.40 -5.09 5.07
C VAL A 183 8.10 -4.35 4.78
N SER A 184 7.09 -5.03 4.23
CA SER A 184 5.72 -4.52 4.23
C SER A 184 4.81 -5.32 5.15
N LEU A 185 3.95 -4.63 5.91
CA LEU A 185 2.95 -5.24 6.80
C LEU A 185 1.56 -5.00 6.21
N TRP A 186 0.84 -6.09 5.91
CA TRP A 186 -0.44 -6.04 5.20
C TRP A 186 -1.58 -6.60 6.06
N ALA A 187 -2.51 -5.73 6.46
CA ALA A 187 -3.74 -6.15 7.13
C ALA A 187 -4.80 -6.61 6.12
N ALA A 188 -5.40 -7.78 6.36
CA ALA A 188 -6.57 -8.22 5.61
C ALA A 188 -7.85 -7.60 6.21
N VAL A 189 -8.50 -6.73 5.46
CA VAL A 189 -9.77 -6.07 5.81
C VAL A 189 -10.93 -6.84 5.16
N PRO A 190 -12.01 -7.15 5.90
CA PRO A 190 -13.20 -7.79 5.33
C PRO A 190 -13.78 -6.96 4.18
N HIS A 191 -13.84 -7.51 2.96
CA HIS A 191 -14.22 -6.73 1.77
C HIS A 191 -15.63 -6.10 1.85
N TYR A 192 -16.55 -6.73 2.57
CA TYR A 192 -17.92 -6.25 2.81
C TYR A 192 -18.01 -5.11 3.84
N VAL A 193 -16.95 -4.84 4.62
CA VAL A 193 -16.79 -3.60 5.41
C VAL A 193 -15.45 -2.95 5.10
N SER A 194 -15.36 -2.46 3.87
CA SER A 194 -14.21 -1.77 3.28
C SER A 194 -14.20 -0.25 3.52
N GLN A 195 -15.29 0.32 4.04
CA GLN A 195 -15.39 1.77 4.27
C GLN A 195 -14.55 2.20 5.48
N PRO A 196 -13.73 3.26 5.37
CA PRO A 196 -13.03 3.86 6.50
C PRO A 196 -13.97 4.50 7.52
N PRO A 197 -13.57 4.61 8.81
CA PRO A 197 -12.32 4.11 9.38
C PRO A 197 -12.42 2.64 9.85
N ASN A 198 -11.33 1.88 9.76
CA ASN A 198 -11.20 0.55 10.35
C ASN A 198 -10.18 0.53 11.52
N PRO A 199 -10.57 0.95 12.74
CA PRO A 199 -9.68 0.96 13.91
C PRO A 199 -9.21 -0.45 14.32
N LYS A 200 -9.96 -1.51 13.97
CA LYS A 200 -9.57 -2.90 14.28
C LYS A 200 -8.38 -3.35 13.42
N ALA A 201 -8.34 -2.98 12.15
CA ALA A 201 -7.19 -3.21 11.28
C ALA A 201 -6.00 -2.30 11.64
N THR A 202 -6.24 -1.02 11.98
CA THR A 202 -5.22 -0.10 12.51
C THR A 202 -4.52 -0.70 13.73
N LEU A 203 -5.29 -1.18 14.70
CA LEU A 203 -4.80 -1.81 15.93
C LEU A 203 -3.95 -3.06 15.63
N ALA A 204 -4.34 -3.87 14.64
CA ALA A 204 -3.59 -5.07 14.26
C ALA A 204 -2.24 -4.72 13.59
N LEU A 205 -2.20 -3.70 12.72
CA LEU A 205 -0.96 -3.20 12.13
C LEU A 205 0.00 -2.67 13.19
N LEU A 206 -0.51 -1.90 14.15
CA LEU A 206 0.30 -1.35 15.25
C LEU A 206 0.87 -2.46 16.15
N ASN A 207 0.07 -3.47 16.51
CA ASN A 207 0.57 -4.61 17.29
C ASN A 207 1.68 -5.37 16.54
N ARG A 208 1.49 -5.64 15.23
CA ARG A 208 2.51 -6.34 14.43
C ARG A 208 3.75 -5.48 14.18
N LEU A 209 3.62 -4.16 14.19
CA LEU A 209 4.75 -3.23 14.17
C LEU A 209 5.52 -3.27 15.50
N GLU A 210 4.84 -3.22 16.66
CA GLU A 210 5.46 -3.36 17.99
C GLU A 210 6.31 -4.65 18.09
N ASP A 211 5.76 -5.78 17.61
CA ASP A 211 6.50 -7.04 17.50
C ASP A 211 7.75 -6.93 16.59
N LEU A 212 7.61 -6.30 15.42
CA LEU A 212 8.65 -6.25 14.37
C LEU A 212 9.84 -5.36 14.77
N ILE A 213 9.58 -4.16 15.31
CA ILE A 213 10.63 -3.19 15.67
C ILE A 213 11.02 -3.23 17.16
N GLY A 214 10.37 -4.09 17.95
CA GLY A 214 10.65 -4.29 19.37
C GLY A 214 10.36 -3.09 20.25
N LEU A 215 9.39 -2.25 19.85
CA LEU A 215 9.11 -0.93 20.42
C LEU A 215 7.65 -0.84 20.89
N ARG A 216 7.44 -0.49 22.16
CA ARG A 216 6.11 -0.46 22.76
C ARG A 216 5.30 0.78 22.34
N ILE A 217 4.16 0.57 21.69
CA ILE A 217 3.30 1.62 21.15
C ILE A 217 2.20 1.99 22.16
N PRO A 218 1.95 3.28 22.44
CA PRO A 218 0.87 3.73 23.32
C PRO A 218 -0.49 3.75 22.59
N LEU A 219 -1.12 2.58 22.43
CA LEU A 219 -2.33 2.36 21.62
C LEU A 219 -3.56 3.24 21.95
N GLY A 220 -3.59 3.90 23.12
CA GLY A 220 -4.70 4.78 23.54
C GLY A 220 -6.07 4.09 23.48
N GLU A 221 -7.07 4.82 22.99
CA GLU A 221 -8.46 4.35 22.88
C GLU A 221 -8.71 3.35 21.74
N LEU A 222 -7.71 3.03 20.89
CA LEU A 222 -7.90 2.17 19.71
C LEU A 222 -8.44 0.78 20.05
N ALA A 223 -8.15 0.27 21.24
CA ALA A 223 -8.69 -1.01 21.73
C ALA A 223 -10.18 -0.95 22.12
N GLU A 224 -10.73 0.25 22.34
CA GLU A 224 -12.14 0.49 22.59
C GLU A 224 -12.86 0.83 21.27
N ASP A 225 -12.26 1.68 20.43
CA ASP A 225 -12.72 1.98 19.06
C ASP A 225 -12.87 0.69 18.21
N ALA A 226 -11.89 -0.22 18.28
CA ALA A 226 -11.95 -1.51 17.56
C ALA A 226 -13.11 -2.42 18.03
N ARG A 227 -13.49 -2.35 19.31
CA ARG A 227 -14.66 -3.09 19.84
C ARG A 227 -15.97 -2.42 19.43
N ALA A 228 -16.03 -1.08 19.50
CA ALA A 228 -17.21 -0.32 19.08
C ALA A 228 -17.48 -0.49 17.58
N TRP A 229 -16.43 -0.46 16.76
CA TRP A 229 -16.47 -0.79 15.34
C TRP A 229 -17.00 -2.21 15.12
N GLN A 230 -16.43 -3.21 15.79
CA GLN A 230 -16.88 -4.60 15.61
C GLN A 230 -18.36 -4.76 15.99
N LEU A 231 -18.79 -4.24 17.14
CA LEU A 231 -20.21 -4.30 17.55
C LEU A 231 -21.15 -3.60 16.57
N GLY A 232 -20.69 -2.57 15.85
CA GLY A 232 -21.44 -1.93 14.77
C GLY A 232 -21.55 -2.81 13.54
N VAL A 233 -20.47 -3.49 13.15
CA VAL A 233 -20.48 -4.46 12.04
C VAL A 233 -21.29 -5.70 12.38
N ASP A 234 -21.16 -6.26 13.60
CA ASP A 234 -21.93 -7.41 14.08
C ASP A 234 -23.45 -7.15 13.93
N GLN A 235 -23.89 -5.91 14.17
CA GLN A 235 -25.29 -5.48 13.98
C GLN A 235 -25.67 -5.38 12.50
N LEU A 236 -24.88 -4.67 11.67
CA LEU A 236 -25.18 -4.50 10.24
C LEU A 236 -25.16 -5.84 9.48
N ALA A 237 -24.24 -6.74 9.82
CA ALA A 237 -24.17 -8.08 9.25
C ALA A 237 -25.34 -8.99 9.70
N ALA A 238 -25.99 -8.70 10.83
CA ALA A 238 -27.16 -9.43 11.30
C ALA A 238 -28.49 -8.93 10.71
N GLU A 239 -28.50 -7.77 10.04
CA GLU A 239 -29.68 -7.27 9.31
C GLU A 239 -29.85 -7.92 7.92
N ASP A 240 -28.78 -8.52 7.36
CA ASP A 240 -28.77 -9.21 6.07
C ASP A 240 -28.39 -10.70 6.23
N SER A 241 -29.30 -11.60 5.89
CA SER A 241 -29.08 -13.04 6.02
C SER A 241 -28.04 -13.61 5.05
N GLU A 242 -27.86 -13.03 3.87
CA GLU A 242 -26.85 -13.49 2.91
C GLU A 242 -25.44 -13.11 3.42
N VAL A 243 -25.30 -11.92 4.01
CA VAL A 243 -24.07 -11.50 4.69
C VAL A 243 -23.79 -12.37 5.93
N ALA A 244 -24.80 -12.68 6.75
CA ALA A 244 -24.63 -13.52 7.93
C ALA A 244 -24.16 -14.95 7.60
N GLU A 245 -24.79 -15.62 6.62
CA GLU A 245 -24.37 -16.95 6.15
C GLU A 245 -22.96 -16.92 5.52
N TYR A 246 -22.61 -15.84 4.82
CA TYR A 246 -21.29 -15.67 4.25
C TYR A 246 -20.21 -15.43 5.33
N VAL A 247 -20.49 -14.63 6.35
CA VAL A 247 -19.60 -14.43 7.50
C VAL A 247 -19.35 -15.75 8.23
N GLN A 248 -20.38 -16.56 8.48
CA GLN A 248 -20.20 -17.90 9.06
C GLN A 248 -19.30 -18.79 8.17
N THR A 249 -19.46 -18.74 6.85
CA THR A 249 -18.60 -19.49 5.92
C THR A 249 -17.12 -19.07 6.02
N LEU A 250 -16.86 -17.76 6.19
CA LEU A 250 -15.51 -17.23 6.42
C LEU A 250 -14.95 -17.58 7.81
N GLU A 251 -15.79 -17.66 8.84
CA GLU A 251 -15.41 -18.18 10.16
C GLU A 251 -14.99 -19.64 10.10
N GLU A 252 -15.82 -20.51 9.52
CA GLU A 252 -15.53 -21.95 9.41
C GLU A 252 -14.25 -22.21 8.62
N ALA A 253 -14.01 -21.46 7.54
CA ALA A 253 -12.77 -21.52 6.77
C ALA A 253 -11.55 -21.06 7.58
N ARG A 254 -11.66 -19.96 8.34
CA ARG A 254 -10.54 -19.42 9.13
C ARG A 254 -10.21 -20.30 10.32
N ASP A 255 -11.21 -20.70 11.10
CA ASP A 255 -11.04 -21.53 12.29
C ASP A 255 -10.46 -22.91 11.92
N THR A 256 -10.87 -23.48 10.77
CA THR A 256 -10.29 -24.72 10.24
C THR A 256 -8.81 -24.57 9.87
N ALA A 257 -8.41 -23.43 9.31
CA ALA A 257 -7.02 -23.17 8.94
C ALA A 257 -6.10 -22.94 10.15
N GLU A 258 -6.63 -22.45 11.28
CA GLU A 258 -5.88 -22.26 12.53
C GLU A 258 -5.77 -23.54 13.39
N LEU A 259 -6.45 -24.64 13.04
CA LEU A 259 -6.33 -25.90 13.76
C LEU A 259 -4.89 -26.46 13.70
N PRO A 260 -4.26 -26.84 14.84
CA PRO A 260 -2.92 -27.44 14.84
C PRO A 260 -2.79 -28.70 13.97
N GLU A 261 -3.89 -29.42 13.77
CA GLU A 261 -3.99 -30.63 12.95
C GLU A 261 -3.94 -30.35 11.44
N ALA A 262 -4.29 -29.13 11.01
CA ALA A 262 -4.17 -28.67 9.63
C ALA A 262 -2.74 -28.26 9.24
N SER A 263 -1.84 -28.08 10.23
CA SER A 263 -0.43 -27.80 9.94
C SER A 263 0.21 -28.95 9.14
N GLY A 264 0.97 -28.61 8.09
CA GLY A 264 1.62 -29.61 7.23
C GLY A 264 2.53 -30.57 8.00
N GLU A 265 3.13 -30.11 9.10
CA GLU A 265 3.88 -30.96 10.02
C GLU A 265 2.99 -31.94 10.81
N ALA A 266 1.79 -31.57 11.25
CA ALA A 266 0.88 -32.50 11.94
C ALA A 266 0.42 -33.62 10.99
N ILE A 267 0.05 -33.26 9.76
CA ILE A 267 -0.30 -34.19 8.69
C ILE A 267 0.90 -35.12 8.40
N ALA A 268 2.12 -34.59 8.28
CA ALA A 268 3.34 -35.39 8.10
C ALA A 268 3.62 -36.33 9.29
N ARG A 269 3.48 -35.83 10.54
CA ARG A 269 3.65 -36.62 11.77
C ARG A 269 2.62 -37.75 11.89
N GLU A 270 1.39 -37.54 11.44
CA GLU A 270 0.39 -38.63 11.38
C GLU A 270 0.65 -39.58 10.21
N PHE A 271 1.07 -39.10 9.04
CA PHE A 271 1.43 -39.95 7.90
C PHE A 271 2.61 -40.88 8.24
N GLU A 272 3.64 -40.37 8.91
CA GLU A 272 4.72 -41.20 9.48
C GLU A 272 4.20 -42.22 10.51
N ARG A 273 3.31 -41.80 11.41
CA ARG A 273 2.69 -42.67 12.42
C ARG A 273 1.84 -43.78 11.77
N TYR A 274 1.19 -43.49 10.66
CA TYR A 274 0.41 -44.44 9.85
C TYR A 274 1.33 -45.45 9.14
N LEU A 275 2.41 -44.98 8.50
CA LEU A 275 3.41 -45.87 7.87
C LEU A 275 4.06 -46.79 8.90
N ARG A 276 4.54 -46.26 10.04
CA ARG A 276 5.13 -47.06 11.13
C ARG A 276 4.17 -48.12 11.69
N ARG A 277 2.85 -47.85 11.74
CA ARG A 277 1.82 -48.84 12.12
C ARG A 277 1.66 -49.97 11.09
N ARG A 278 1.95 -49.71 9.81
CA ARG A 278 1.90 -50.74 8.74
C ARG A 278 3.11 -51.67 8.79
N ASP A 279 4.30 -51.12 9.04
CA ASP A 279 5.55 -51.89 9.12
C ASP A 279 5.69 -52.70 10.42
N SER A 280 5.04 -52.28 11.52
CA SER A 280 5.03 -52.99 12.81
C SER A 280 3.85 -53.96 13.00
N GLY A 281 3.01 -54.15 11.98
CA GLY A 281 1.70 -54.80 12.07
C GLY A 281 1.61 -56.28 11.67
N GLY A 282 2.71 -57.04 11.58
CA GLY A 282 2.68 -58.40 10.99
C GLY A 282 3.57 -59.48 11.64
N PRO A 283 3.04 -60.28 12.59
CA PRO A 283 3.63 -61.54 13.06
C PRO A 283 2.84 -62.76 12.53
N GLY A 284 3.51 -63.69 11.83
CA GLY A 284 2.86 -64.78 11.07
C GLY A 284 2.64 -66.13 11.79
N GLY A 285 2.19 -67.16 11.05
CA GLY A 285 2.15 -68.55 11.54
C GLY A 285 1.44 -69.58 10.65
N HIS A 286 2.14 -70.71 10.35
CA HIS A 286 1.70 -71.99 9.72
C HIS A 286 1.46 -71.98 8.18
N ALA A 287 2.09 -72.81 7.32
CA ALA A 287 2.41 -74.26 7.28
C ALA A 287 1.24 -75.12 6.74
N THR A 288 1.39 -76.13 5.86
CA THR A 288 2.53 -76.82 5.17
C THR A 288 2.34 -76.74 3.63
N ASP A 289 3.09 -77.34 2.67
CA ASP A 289 3.97 -78.53 2.57
C ASP A 289 4.82 -78.49 1.26
N GLY A 290 5.87 -79.31 1.15
CA GLY A 290 6.39 -79.92 -0.10
C GLY A 290 7.06 -79.07 -1.20
N GLY A 291 8.33 -79.41 -1.54
CA GLY A 291 8.89 -79.24 -2.90
C GLY A 291 10.24 -78.53 -3.02
N GLU A 292 11.23 -79.19 -3.64
CA GLU A 292 12.49 -78.58 -4.08
C GLU A 292 12.33 -77.87 -5.44
N GLY A 293 13.10 -76.81 -5.69
CA GLY A 293 13.15 -76.17 -7.02
C GLY A 293 14.06 -74.93 -7.07
N THR A 294 15.24 -75.07 -7.66
CA THR A 294 16.17 -73.97 -7.92
C THR A 294 15.90 -73.23 -9.24
N TYR A 295 16.60 -72.10 -9.40
CA TYR A 295 16.89 -71.34 -10.63
C TYR A 295 16.06 -70.08 -10.95
N LEU A 296 16.79 -68.97 -11.08
CA LEU A 296 16.35 -67.72 -11.69
C LEU A 296 16.22 -67.88 -13.21
N ARG A 297 15.17 -67.32 -13.84
CA ARG A 297 15.33 -66.42 -15.01
C ARG A 297 14.08 -65.60 -15.38
N ASP A 298 14.34 -64.35 -15.74
CA ASP A 298 13.56 -63.42 -16.57
C ASP A 298 13.23 -63.97 -18.00
N PRO A 299 12.40 -63.29 -18.82
CA PRO A 299 11.28 -62.37 -18.50
C PRO A 299 10.04 -62.53 -19.44
N ALA A 300 9.13 -61.54 -19.38
CA ALA A 300 8.27 -60.99 -20.46
C ALA A 300 6.83 -61.50 -20.66
N GLY A 301 5.90 -60.55 -20.85
CA GLY A 301 4.69 -60.74 -21.67
C GLY A 301 3.32 -60.30 -21.11
N GLY A 302 2.94 -59.03 -21.29
CA GLY A 302 1.57 -58.73 -21.76
C GLY A 302 0.64 -57.77 -20.99
N ARG A 303 0.19 -56.74 -21.74
CA ARG A 303 -1.17 -56.15 -21.80
C ARG A 303 -1.58 -54.95 -20.91
N THR A 304 -1.68 -53.80 -21.62
CA THR A 304 -2.78 -52.80 -21.64
C THR A 304 -3.07 -51.91 -20.42
N LYS A 305 -2.86 -50.59 -20.62
CA LYS A 305 -3.54 -49.50 -19.89
C LYS A 305 -4.84 -49.08 -20.62
N PRO A 306 -5.88 -48.61 -19.92
CA PRO A 306 -7.01 -47.87 -20.50
C PRO A 306 -6.67 -46.39 -20.80
N PRO A 307 -7.48 -45.68 -21.62
CA PRO A 307 -7.17 -44.32 -22.12
C PRO A 307 -7.58 -43.17 -21.18
N MET A 308 -7.26 -41.94 -21.62
CA MET A 308 -7.24 -40.70 -20.83
C MET A 308 -8.34 -39.71 -21.26
N PRO A 309 -8.91 -38.87 -20.36
CA PRO A 309 -9.73 -37.72 -20.74
C PRO A 309 -8.84 -36.52 -21.17
N PRO A 310 -9.29 -35.66 -22.11
CA PRO A 310 -8.53 -34.50 -22.59
C PRO A 310 -8.66 -33.25 -21.69
N ARG A 311 -7.75 -32.30 -21.87
CA ARG A 311 -7.82 -30.93 -21.32
C ARG A 311 -8.40 -29.94 -22.36
N PRO A 312 -9.03 -28.84 -21.94
CA PRO A 312 -9.26 -27.68 -22.81
C PRO A 312 -7.98 -26.82 -22.92
N GLU A 313 -7.80 -26.17 -24.07
CA GLU A 313 -6.79 -25.12 -24.33
C GLU A 313 -7.45 -23.96 -25.12
N PRO A 314 -6.88 -22.74 -25.10
CA PRO A 314 -7.58 -21.52 -25.52
C PRO A 314 -7.52 -21.25 -27.04
N GLU A 315 -8.55 -20.57 -27.56
CA GLU A 315 -8.54 -20.09 -28.95
C GLU A 315 -7.79 -18.76 -29.10
N SER A 316 -6.84 -18.73 -30.03
CA SER A 316 -6.40 -17.52 -30.73
C SER A 316 -6.09 -17.90 -32.18
N GLY A 317 -6.58 -17.11 -33.14
CA GLY A 317 -6.62 -17.50 -34.55
C GLY A 317 -5.38 -17.11 -35.37
N SER A 318 -5.32 -17.60 -36.61
CA SER A 318 -4.42 -17.12 -37.66
C SER A 318 -5.14 -17.08 -39.02
N ALA A 319 -4.58 -16.35 -39.98
CA ALA A 319 -5.26 -15.93 -41.21
C ALA A 319 -4.97 -16.83 -42.43
N THR A 320 -5.72 -16.60 -43.52
CA THR A 320 -5.44 -17.11 -44.87
C THR A 320 -5.74 -16.04 -45.95
N ASP A 321 -4.77 -15.78 -46.83
CA ASP A 321 -4.94 -15.15 -48.16
C ASP A 321 -5.74 -16.10 -49.12
N GLU A 322 -6.07 -15.85 -50.40
CA GLU A 322 -5.64 -14.94 -51.51
C GLU A 322 -6.85 -14.76 -52.47
N GLU A 323 -6.97 -13.93 -53.53
CA GLU A 323 -6.15 -12.90 -54.22
C GLU A 323 -7.12 -11.97 -55.04
N ARG A 324 -6.60 -10.87 -55.63
CA ARG A 324 -7.03 -10.19 -56.89
C ARG A 324 -8.24 -9.24 -57.01
N SER A 325 -7.94 -8.17 -57.77
CA SER A 325 -8.81 -7.28 -58.58
C SER A 325 -9.70 -6.25 -57.85
N GLY A 326 -9.81 -4.98 -58.28
CA GLY A 326 -9.01 -4.24 -59.28
C GLY A 326 -9.78 -3.17 -60.07
N GLY A 327 -9.57 -1.87 -59.77
CA GLY A 327 -9.80 -0.76 -60.73
C GLY A 327 -10.77 0.38 -60.35
N LYS A 328 -10.19 1.59 -60.20
CA LYS A 328 -10.71 2.95 -60.52
C LYS A 328 -12.17 3.38 -60.19
N ALA A 329 -12.26 4.31 -59.24
CA ALA A 329 -12.81 5.67 -59.35
C ALA A 329 -14.31 5.93 -59.69
N GLY A 330 -14.98 6.70 -58.81
CA GLY A 330 -16.28 7.33 -59.08
C GLY A 330 -16.85 8.10 -57.87
N SER A 331 -17.51 9.22 -58.16
CA SER A 331 -18.36 10.09 -57.33
C SER A 331 -19.59 9.35 -56.74
N ASP A 332 -20.43 9.82 -55.80
CA ASP A 332 -20.87 11.14 -55.26
C ASP A 332 -21.31 10.95 -53.76
N ALA A 333 -21.14 11.87 -52.78
CA ALA A 333 -21.91 13.09 -52.39
C ALA A 333 -22.84 12.90 -51.16
N ASP A 334 -23.43 14.01 -50.66
CA ASP A 334 -24.24 14.24 -49.43
C ASP A 334 -23.49 13.98 -48.08
N GLU A 335 -23.25 14.93 -47.16
CA GLU A 335 -24.14 15.87 -46.39
C GLU A 335 -24.89 15.14 -45.25
N ASP A 336 -24.96 15.62 -43.99
CA ASP A 336 -24.90 16.98 -43.41
C ASP A 336 -23.91 17.17 -42.22
N ARG A 337 -23.54 18.44 -41.95
CA ARG A 337 -23.03 18.94 -40.64
C ARG A 337 -23.23 20.46 -40.49
N GLU A 338 -24.05 20.89 -39.55
CA GLU A 338 -24.28 22.32 -39.26
C GLU A 338 -23.12 22.99 -38.48
N GLN A 339 -22.97 24.31 -38.66
CA GLN A 339 -22.21 25.22 -37.80
C GLN A 339 -23.01 26.52 -37.56
N PRO A 340 -22.94 27.15 -36.37
CA PRO A 340 -23.43 28.51 -36.16
C PRO A 340 -22.44 29.57 -36.69
N PRO A 341 -22.91 30.77 -37.08
CA PRO A 341 -22.10 31.75 -37.82
C PRO A 341 -21.28 32.71 -36.93
N ALA A 342 -20.26 33.34 -37.54
CA ALA A 342 -19.58 34.53 -37.03
C ALA A 342 -20.28 35.82 -37.49
N GLY A 343 -19.95 36.95 -36.85
CA GLY A 343 -20.41 38.29 -37.24
C GLY A 343 -19.29 39.16 -37.81
N ASP A 344 -19.62 40.00 -38.80
CA ASP A 344 -18.68 40.73 -39.64
C ASP A 344 -17.95 41.91 -38.98
N ALA A 345 -16.82 42.29 -39.60
CA ALA A 345 -16.19 43.60 -39.43
C ALA A 345 -15.57 44.09 -40.76
N ASP A 346 -15.99 45.26 -41.24
CA ASP A 346 -15.20 46.15 -42.12
C ASP A 346 -15.69 47.60 -41.92
N GLY A 347 -14.87 48.61 -42.22
CA GLY A 347 -15.23 50.01 -41.94
C GLY A 347 -14.17 51.12 -42.05
N THR A 348 -13.03 50.88 -42.72
CA THR A 348 -12.15 51.90 -43.35
C THR A 348 -11.86 53.27 -42.67
N GLY A 349 -10.56 53.59 -42.48
CA GLY A 349 -10.04 54.89 -42.98
C GLY A 349 -9.14 55.75 -42.08
N GLY A 350 -7.92 56.06 -42.56
CA GLY A 350 -7.47 57.46 -42.66
C GLY A 350 -6.33 58.01 -41.78
N ARG A 351 -5.08 57.76 -42.24
CA ARG A 351 -3.97 58.74 -42.37
C ARG A 351 -3.25 59.39 -41.16
N ASP A 352 -1.92 59.46 -41.35
CA ASP A 352 -0.96 60.54 -41.08
C ASP A 352 -0.81 61.11 -39.64
N GLY A 353 0.38 60.96 -39.04
CA GLY A 353 0.74 61.56 -37.74
C GLY A 353 2.19 61.25 -37.31
N GLU A 354 3.14 62.13 -37.64
CA GLU A 354 4.58 61.99 -37.39
C GLU A 354 5.01 62.83 -36.17
N ARG A 355 5.76 62.24 -35.19
CA ARG A 355 6.94 62.80 -34.45
C ARG A 355 7.11 62.37 -32.99
N ASP A 356 8.38 62.42 -32.56
CA ASP A 356 8.87 62.34 -31.19
C ASP A 356 8.50 63.59 -30.35
N ASP A 357 8.54 63.47 -29.02
CA ASP A 357 9.56 64.19 -28.22
C ASP A 357 9.81 63.49 -26.87
N SER A 358 10.72 64.06 -26.08
CA SER A 358 11.37 63.55 -24.88
C SER A 358 11.25 64.54 -23.70
N GLY A 359 11.57 64.07 -22.49
CA GLY A 359 11.57 64.87 -21.24
C GLY A 359 11.01 64.02 -20.08
N ARG A 360 11.72 63.66 -19.00
CA ARG A 360 12.67 64.32 -18.07
C ARG A 360 12.05 65.32 -17.07
N ASP A 361 12.63 65.26 -15.87
CA ASP A 361 12.64 66.24 -14.78
C ASP A 361 11.31 66.47 -14.03
N ASP A 362 11.27 66.72 -12.72
CA ASP A 362 12.30 66.60 -11.66
C ASP A 362 11.64 66.63 -10.25
N SER A 363 12.40 66.17 -9.24
CA SER A 363 12.36 66.45 -7.78
C SER A 363 11.04 66.64 -7.00
N ARG A 364 10.97 66.00 -5.80
CA ARG A 364 11.23 66.71 -4.53
C ARG A 364 11.19 65.83 -3.28
N ASP A 365 12.03 66.24 -2.32
CA ASP A 365 12.18 65.68 -0.98
C ASP A 365 11.04 66.09 -0.03
N ARG A 366 10.91 65.35 1.08
CA ARG A 366 10.81 65.94 2.43
C ARG A 366 10.99 64.92 3.54
N ASP A 367 11.88 65.24 4.47
CA ASP A 367 11.87 64.70 5.84
C ASP A 367 10.63 65.20 6.60
N ASP A 368 10.22 64.46 7.63
CA ASP A 368 10.27 65.00 9.01
C ASP A 368 10.42 63.88 10.06
N SER A 369 10.81 64.31 11.25
CA SER A 369 11.26 63.59 12.44
C SER A 369 10.10 63.10 13.32
N GLY A 370 10.37 62.21 14.27
CA GLY A 370 9.37 61.78 15.27
C GLY A 370 9.90 60.84 16.35
N GLU A 371 10.63 61.38 17.33
CA GLU A 371 11.07 60.64 18.52
C GLU A 371 9.91 60.40 19.51
N GLY A 372 10.00 59.35 20.33
CA GLY A 372 9.02 59.07 21.40
C GLY A 372 9.40 57.87 22.27
N GLU A 373 9.88 58.14 23.49
CA GLU A 373 10.37 57.12 24.42
C GLU A 373 9.27 56.50 25.31
N GLY A 374 9.49 55.24 25.70
CA GLY A 374 9.36 54.82 27.10
C GLY A 374 7.99 54.33 27.63
N GLY A 375 8.04 53.31 28.49
CA GLY A 375 6.90 52.82 29.28
C GLY A 375 7.02 51.32 29.60
N ALA A 376 7.08 50.95 30.88
CA ALA A 376 7.27 49.57 31.32
C ALA A 376 6.37 49.23 32.53
N GLU A 377 6.04 47.92 32.67
CA GLU A 377 5.33 47.32 33.83
C GLU A 377 3.86 47.81 34.04
N ARG A 378 2.89 47.04 34.58
CA ARG A 378 2.80 45.67 35.15
C ARG A 378 1.32 45.18 35.05
N PRO A 379 0.98 43.91 35.41
CA PRO A 379 -0.38 43.38 35.29
C PRO A 379 -1.19 43.35 36.61
N GLU A 380 -2.52 43.40 36.46
CA GLU A 380 -3.59 43.03 37.42
C GLU A 380 -4.79 42.54 36.57
N SER A 381 -5.64 41.58 36.98
CA SER A 381 -5.72 40.72 38.18
C SER A 381 -6.01 39.26 37.79
#